data_AF-A0A2E5PWD9-F1
#
_entry.id   AF-A0A2E5PWD9-F1
#
_cell.length_a   1.000
_cell.length_b   1.000
_cell.length_c   1.000
_cell.angle_alpha   90.00
_cell.angle_beta   90.00
_cell.angle_gamma   90.00
#
_symmetry.space_group_name_H-M   'P 1'
#
loop_
_entity.id
_entity.type
_entity.pdbx_description
1 polymer ?
#
loop_
_entity_poly.entity_id
_entity_poly.type
_entity_poly.pdbx_seq_one_letter_code
_entity_poly.pdbx_strand_id
1 'polypeptide(L)'
;MKIISLAIELKKGGFMDLFYTAEWMARQDQEQNLPLLKRLKLQPVQDDRSVYVLFDDDTEKARIDLNDRNPGEVFKARIRENGNTFTIKDDSADSSRIQLRANGTLLEAECRGWLGHCICLKHEGTEYQLQRNPLTRSFTLFEENGRELGSIQAESFFSDNYLIQLPKEFPFSLMLFFSVLALCDSERPMMPVYNSYWYYG
;
A
#
# COMPACT_ATOMS: atom_id res chain seq x y z
N MET A 1 -23.26 -8.26 48.43
CA MET A 1 -22.82 -9.50 49.11
C MET A 1 -21.32 -9.67 48.85
N LYS A 2 -20.53 -9.62 49.94
CA LYS A 2 -19.11 -9.92 50.18
C LYS A 2 -18.04 -9.85 49.05
N ILE A 3 -17.04 -9.01 49.36
CA ILE A 3 -15.68 -8.96 48.79
C ILE A 3 -14.84 -10.14 49.35
N ILE A 4 -13.81 -10.52 48.59
CA ILE A 4 -12.53 -11.21 48.93
C ILE A 4 -12.54 -12.76 48.93
N SER A 5 -11.88 -13.34 47.94
CA SER A 5 -10.62 -14.10 48.10
C SER A 5 -10.28 -14.89 46.84
N LEU A 6 -9.23 -14.50 46.12
CA LEU A 6 -8.29 -15.47 45.57
C LEU A 6 -6.90 -14.82 45.48
N ALA A 7 -6.21 -14.81 46.62
CA ALA A 7 -4.76 -14.71 46.67
C ALA A 7 -4.21 -16.14 46.69
N ILE A 8 -3.67 -16.58 45.55
CA ILE A 8 -2.88 -17.81 45.35
C ILE A 8 -1.91 -17.40 44.24
N GLU A 9 -0.59 -17.45 44.30
CA GLU A 9 0.38 -17.80 45.33
C GLU A 9 1.71 -17.31 44.71
N LEU A 10 2.32 -16.28 45.30
CA LEU A 10 3.58 -15.71 44.81
C LEU A 10 4.72 -16.71 45.05
N LYS A 11 4.97 -17.60 44.08
CA LYS A 11 6.21 -18.37 43.99
C LYS A 11 7.10 -17.74 42.93
N LYS A 12 8.18 -17.09 43.40
CA LYS A 12 9.44 -16.79 42.70
C LYS A 12 9.40 -16.92 41.16
N GLY A 13 8.79 -15.96 40.48
CA GLY A 13 8.80 -15.83 39.02
C GLY A 13 8.53 -14.41 38.51
N GLY A 14 8.46 -13.43 39.42
CA GLY A 14 7.77 -12.15 39.22
C GLY A 14 8.43 -11.14 38.28
N PHE A 15 9.48 -11.48 37.54
CA PHE A 15 10.00 -10.59 36.50
C PHE A 15 9.59 -11.05 35.10
N MET A 16 9.56 -12.35 34.82
CA MET A 16 9.33 -12.88 33.47
C MET A 16 7.85 -12.87 33.04
N ASP A 17 6.92 -13.06 33.98
CA ASP A 17 5.47 -13.05 33.71
C ASP A 17 4.90 -11.65 33.41
N LEU A 18 5.53 -10.60 33.96
CA LEU A 18 5.11 -9.20 33.75
C LEU A 18 5.43 -8.71 32.33
N PHE A 19 6.56 -9.13 31.74
CA PHE A 19 6.87 -8.80 30.34
C PHE A 19 5.94 -9.53 29.37
N TYR A 20 5.64 -10.80 29.65
CA TYR A 20 4.72 -11.58 28.82
C TYR A 20 3.30 -11.00 28.84
N THR A 21 2.84 -10.51 29.99
CA THR A 21 1.54 -9.83 30.10
C THR A 21 1.56 -8.44 29.50
N ALA A 22 2.62 -7.64 29.66
CA ALA A 22 2.71 -6.31 29.06
C ALA A 22 2.79 -6.36 27.53
N GLU A 23 3.57 -7.28 26.95
CA GLU A 23 3.62 -7.48 25.50
C GLU A 23 2.32 -8.06 24.93
N TRP A 24 1.66 -8.95 25.67
CA TRP A 24 0.37 -9.51 25.27
C TRP A 24 -0.76 -8.48 25.37
N MET A 25 -0.77 -7.63 26.40
CA MET A 25 -1.70 -6.51 26.52
C MET A 25 -1.43 -5.41 25.47
N ALA A 26 -0.16 -5.12 25.17
CA ALA A 26 0.20 -4.19 24.09
C ALA A 26 -0.25 -4.69 22.71
N ARG A 27 -0.14 -6.00 22.45
CA ARG A 27 -0.67 -6.64 21.23
C ARG A 27 -2.19 -6.60 21.17
N GLN A 28 -2.87 -6.84 22.29
CA GLN A 28 -4.33 -6.77 22.36
C GLN A 28 -4.86 -5.32 22.20
N ASP A 29 -4.19 -4.32 22.77
CA ASP A 29 -4.54 -2.90 22.56
C ASP A 29 -4.24 -2.43 21.13
N GLN A 30 -3.20 -2.99 20.49
CA GLN A 30 -2.94 -2.81 19.06
C GLN A 30 -4.05 -3.45 18.21
N GLU A 31 -4.44 -4.70 18.50
CA GLU A 31 -5.49 -5.43 17.78
C GLU A 31 -6.88 -4.80 17.96
N GLN A 32 -7.20 -4.25 19.14
CA GLN A 32 -8.48 -3.58 19.40
C GLN A 32 -8.62 -2.22 18.71
N ASN A 33 -7.53 -1.63 18.21
CA ASN A 33 -7.53 -0.36 17.50
C ASN A 33 -7.18 -0.48 16.01
N LEU A 34 -7.17 -1.66 15.41
CA LEU A 34 -6.99 -1.74 13.96
C LEU A 34 -8.27 -1.27 13.24
N PRO A 35 -8.16 -0.38 12.24
CA PRO A 35 -9.33 0.07 11.48
C PRO A 35 -10.01 -1.13 10.83
N LEU A 36 -11.34 -1.06 10.66
CA LEU A 36 -12.06 -2.08 9.91
C LEU A 36 -11.55 -2.08 8.48
N LEU A 37 -10.89 -3.16 8.06
CA LEU A 37 -10.26 -3.23 6.75
C LEU A 37 -11.24 -3.74 5.69
N LYS A 38 -11.31 -3.02 4.57
CA LYS A 38 -11.87 -3.52 3.32
C LYS A 38 -10.81 -4.30 2.58
N ARG A 39 -11.20 -5.46 2.03
CA ARG A 39 -10.34 -6.32 1.22
C ARG A 39 -10.71 -6.16 -0.26
N LEU A 40 -9.74 -5.80 -1.07
CA LEU A 40 -9.84 -5.77 -2.53
C LEU A 40 -8.79 -6.71 -3.12
N LYS A 41 -9.05 -7.19 -4.34
CA LYS A 41 -8.10 -8.04 -5.08
C LYS A 41 -7.72 -7.35 -6.37
N LEU A 42 -6.43 -7.37 -6.69
CA LEU A 42 -5.92 -6.87 -7.95
C LEU A 42 -5.29 -8.04 -8.69
N GLN A 43 -5.75 -8.30 -9.92
CA GLN A 43 -5.33 -9.49 -10.67
C GLN A 43 -4.99 -9.10 -12.11
N PRO A 44 -3.92 -9.64 -12.70
CA PRO A 44 -3.61 -9.41 -14.10
C PRO A 44 -4.64 -10.09 -15.01
N VAL A 45 -4.88 -9.51 -16.18
CA VAL A 45 -5.67 -10.14 -17.23
C VAL A 45 -4.84 -11.30 -17.83
N GLN A 46 -5.46 -12.46 -18.04
CA GLN A 46 -4.75 -13.69 -18.45
C GLN A 46 -3.89 -13.52 -19.72
N ASP A 47 -4.37 -12.72 -20.68
CA ASP A 47 -3.70 -12.50 -21.97
C ASP A 47 -2.82 -11.24 -22.00
N ASP A 48 -2.90 -10.38 -20.98
CA ASP A 48 -2.13 -9.15 -20.89
C ASP A 48 -1.72 -8.88 -19.44
N ARG A 49 -0.49 -9.30 -19.09
CA ARG A 49 0.08 -9.11 -17.76
C ARG A 49 0.40 -7.66 -17.41
N SER A 50 0.26 -6.73 -18.36
CA SER A 50 0.38 -5.29 -18.12
C SER A 50 -0.97 -4.64 -17.79
N VAL A 51 -2.07 -5.39 -17.87
CA VAL A 51 -3.40 -4.91 -17.51
C VAL A 51 -3.89 -5.65 -16.28
N TYR A 52 -4.27 -4.89 -15.26
CA TYR A 52 -4.77 -5.39 -14.00
C TYR A 52 -6.22 -4.99 -13.79
N VAL A 53 -6.99 -5.85 -13.14
CA VAL A 53 -8.38 -5.62 -12.77
C VAL A 53 -8.48 -5.60 -11.25
N LEU A 54 -9.06 -4.52 -10.72
CA LEU A 54 -9.36 -4.35 -9.32
C LEU A 54 -10.79 -4.84 -9.03
N PHE A 55 -10.88 -5.85 -8.16
CA PHE A 55 -12.11 -6.47 -7.72
C PHE A 55 -12.43 -6.11 -6.27
N ASP A 56 -13.72 -5.90 -6.03
CA ASP A 56 -14.34 -5.85 -4.72
C ASP A 56 -15.25 -7.08 -4.64
N ASP A 57 -14.84 -8.07 -3.84
CA ASP A 57 -15.31 -9.45 -3.94
C ASP A 57 -15.22 -9.98 -5.39
N ASP A 58 -16.35 -10.28 -6.03
CA ASP A 58 -16.43 -10.76 -7.42
C ASP A 58 -16.83 -9.65 -8.41
N THR A 59 -16.94 -8.41 -7.94
CA THR A 59 -17.34 -7.27 -8.78
C THR A 59 -16.12 -6.51 -9.27
N GLU A 60 -15.96 -6.43 -10.59
CA GLU A 60 -14.98 -5.55 -11.22
C GLU A 60 -15.30 -4.09 -10.92
N LYS A 61 -14.32 -3.35 -10.37
CA LYS A 61 -14.46 -1.91 -10.06
C LYS A 61 -13.63 -1.04 -10.99
N ALA A 62 -12.41 -1.46 -11.32
CA ALA A 62 -11.53 -0.69 -12.19
C ALA A 62 -10.60 -1.59 -12.99
N ARG A 63 -10.18 -1.11 -14.17
CA ARG A 63 -9.09 -1.68 -14.97
C ARG A 63 -7.93 -0.71 -15.03
N ILE A 64 -6.71 -1.21 -14.87
CA ILE A 64 -5.47 -0.44 -14.79
C ILE A 64 -4.54 -0.97 -15.87
N ASP A 65 -4.19 -0.11 -16.83
CA ASP A 65 -3.37 -0.42 -17.99
C ASP A 65 -1.99 0.26 -17.86
N LEU A 66 -0.95 -0.56 -17.92
CA LEU A 66 0.44 -0.19 -17.70
C LEU A 66 1.31 -0.25 -18.97
N ASN A 67 0.72 -0.52 -20.15
CA ASN A 67 1.47 -0.81 -21.39
C ASN A 67 2.29 0.38 -21.93
N ASP A 68 1.82 1.62 -21.74
CA ASP A 68 2.40 2.81 -22.37
C ASP A 68 3.66 3.35 -21.64
N ARG A 69 4.35 2.55 -20.82
CA ARG A 69 5.49 3.00 -19.99
C ARG A 69 6.84 2.82 -20.69
N ASN A 70 7.61 3.90 -20.81
CA ASN A 70 9.01 3.83 -21.20
C ASN A 70 9.90 3.38 -20.03
N PRO A 71 11.12 2.84 -20.28
CA PRO A 71 12.09 2.62 -19.22
C PRO A 71 12.33 3.89 -18.40
N GLY A 72 12.20 3.79 -17.07
CA GLY A 72 12.28 4.93 -16.16
C GLY A 72 10.94 5.63 -15.87
N GLU A 73 9.89 5.41 -16.67
CA GLU A 73 8.54 5.90 -16.37
C GLU A 73 7.81 4.93 -15.42
N VAL A 74 8.08 5.05 -14.12
CA VAL A 74 7.48 4.17 -13.10
C VAL A 74 5.99 4.46 -12.90
N PHE A 75 5.64 5.71 -12.60
CA PHE A 75 4.29 6.14 -12.27
C PHE A 75 3.54 6.66 -13.49
N LYS A 76 3.15 5.74 -14.37
CA LYS A 76 2.30 6.02 -15.53
C LYS A 76 1.33 4.87 -15.77
N ALA A 77 0.04 5.18 -15.70
CA ALA A 77 -1.02 4.19 -15.89
C ALA A 77 -2.28 4.85 -16.44
N ARG A 78 -3.05 4.11 -17.24
CA ARG A 78 -4.41 4.49 -17.65
C ARG A 78 -5.41 3.65 -16.88
N ILE A 79 -6.36 4.30 -16.22
CA ILE A 79 -7.34 3.63 -15.36
C ILE A 79 -8.72 3.84 -15.96
N ARG A 80 -9.51 2.78 -16.06
CA ARG A 80 -10.93 2.82 -16.46
C ARG A 80 -11.79 2.39 -15.28
N GLU A 81 -12.70 3.24 -14.85
CA GLU A 81 -13.63 2.98 -13.75
C GLU A 81 -15.00 3.51 -14.17
N ASN A 82 -16.02 2.64 -14.24
CA ASN A 82 -17.41 3.02 -14.53
C ASN A 82 -17.59 3.93 -15.77
N GLY A 83 -16.78 3.71 -16.82
CA GLY A 83 -16.79 4.52 -18.04
C GLY A 83 -15.96 5.81 -17.99
N ASN A 84 -15.46 6.20 -16.81
CA ASN A 84 -14.50 7.29 -16.66
C ASN A 84 -13.08 6.78 -16.93
N THR A 85 -12.25 7.65 -17.48
CA THR A 85 -10.82 7.38 -17.69
C THR A 85 -10.00 8.33 -16.84
N PHE A 86 -9.08 7.76 -16.07
CA PHE A 86 -8.10 8.50 -15.28
C PHE A 86 -6.70 8.17 -15.77
N THR A 87 -5.76 9.07 -15.51
CA THR A 87 -4.35 8.84 -15.80
C THR A 87 -3.52 9.16 -14.57
N ILE A 88 -2.54 8.30 -14.29
CA ILE A 88 -1.45 8.64 -13.40
C ILE A 88 -0.26 9.08 -14.24
N LYS A 89 0.37 10.18 -13.83
CA LYS A 89 1.62 10.65 -14.42
C LYS A 89 2.49 11.30 -13.35
N ASP A 90 3.78 10.99 -13.39
CA ASP A 90 4.85 11.78 -12.78
C ASP A 90 4.97 13.15 -13.48
N ASP A 91 5.11 14.22 -12.70
CA ASP A 91 5.48 15.53 -13.23
C ASP A 91 6.98 15.60 -13.50
N SER A 92 7.35 15.42 -14.77
CA SER A 92 8.74 15.30 -15.23
C SER A 92 9.65 16.50 -14.92
N ALA A 93 9.08 17.63 -14.47
CA ALA A 93 9.85 18.82 -14.08
C ALA A 93 10.31 18.79 -12.61
N ASP A 94 9.51 18.18 -11.72
CA ASP A 94 9.77 18.04 -10.29
C ASP A 94 9.57 16.56 -9.94
N SER A 95 10.64 15.77 -10.06
CA SER A 95 10.69 14.30 -10.11
C SER A 95 10.20 13.54 -8.87
N SER A 96 9.32 14.14 -8.06
CA SER A 96 8.71 13.56 -6.88
C SER A 96 7.18 13.58 -6.93
N ARG A 97 6.53 14.35 -7.82
CA ARG A 97 5.07 14.52 -7.78
C ARG A 97 4.34 13.55 -8.72
N ILE A 98 3.38 12.83 -8.16
CA ILE A 98 2.53 11.87 -8.86
C ILE A 98 1.07 12.29 -8.72
N GLN A 99 0.36 12.40 -9.82
CA GLN A 99 -1.02 12.88 -9.81
C GLN A 99 -1.98 11.89 -10.47
N LEU A 100 -3.12 11.65 -9.83
CA LEU A 100 -4.29 11.03 -10.44
C LEU A 100 -5.14 12.11 -11.10
N ARG A 101 -5.31 12.04 -12.42
CA ARG A 101 -6.01 13.05 -13.22
C ARG A 101 -7.20 12.47 -13.97
N ALA A 102 -8.29 13.24 -14.07
CA ALA A 102 -9.40 13.05 -15.02
C ALA A 102 -9.63 14.34 -15.84
N ASN A 103 -10.50 15.24 -15.36
CA ASN A 103 -10.70 16.60 -15.90
C ASN A 103 -9.93 17.67 -15.10
N GLY A 104 -8.83 17.25 -14.47
CA GLY A 104 -8.07 18.00 -13.47
C GLY A 104 -7.37 17.04 -12.51
N THR A 105 -6.57 17.56 -11.59
CA THR A 105 -5.92 16.77 -10.54
C THR A 105 -6.93 16.43 -9.45
N LEU A 106 -7.14 15.13 -9.20
CA LEU A 106 -8.04 14.63 -8.17
C LEU A 106 -7.32 14.31 -6.87
N LEU A 107 -6.18 13.63 -6.99
CA LEU A 107 -5.31 13.25 -5.88
C LEU A 107 -3.87 13.47 -6.30
N GLU A 108 -3.04 13.82 -5.32
CA GLU A 108 -1.61 14.08 -5.50
C GLU A 108 -0.83 13.35 -4.42
N ALA A 109 0.28 12.77 -4.82
CA ALA A 109 1.24 12.13 -3.96
C ALA A 109 2.66 12.63 -4.27
N GLU A 110 3.54 12.56 -3.29
CA GLU A 110 4.94 12.95 -3.37
C GLU A 110 5.83 11.77 -2.95
N CYS A 111 6.73 11.34 -3.84
CA CYS A 111 7.79 10.39 -3.52
C CYS A 111 8.84 11.07 -2.63
N ARG A 112 9.04 10.55 -1.42
CA ARG A 112 10.04 11.01 -0.46
C ARG A 112 11.01 9.89 -0.09
N GLY A 113 12.23 10.27 0.28
CA GLY A 113 13.30 9.37 0.71
C GLY A 113 14.25 8.94 -0.41
N TRP A 114 15.42 8.41 -0.03
CA TRP A 114 16.39 7.86 -0.98
C TRP A 114 15.74 6.69 -1.74
N LEU A 115 15.88 6.64 -3.07
CA LEU A 115 15.27 5.62 -3.95
C LEU A 115 13.72 5.54 -3.97
N GLY A 116 13.00 6.52 -3.40
CA GLY A 116 11.53 6.56 -3.44
C GLY A 116 10.85 5.50 -2.56
N HIS A 117 11.43 5.17 -1.41
CA HIS A 117 10.89 4.16 -0.49
C HIS A 117 9.57 4.55 0.19
N CYS A 118 9.21 5.83 0.17
CA CYS A 118 7.98 6.34 0.79
C CYS A 118 7.22 7.22 -0.21
N ILE A 119 5.92 6.97 -0.36
CA ILE A 119 5.01 7.80 -1.15
C ILE A 119 4.05 8.48 -0.18
N CYS A 120 4.16 9.79 -0.05
CA CYS A 120 3.34 10.60 0.83
C CYS A 120 2.13 11.14 0.08
N LEU A 121 0.97 11.15 0.69
CA LEU A 121 -0.26 11.68 0.10
C LEU A 121 -1.02 12.49 1.15
N LYS A 122 -1.47 13.68 0.79
CA LYS A 122 -2.33 14.50 1.67
C LYS A 122 -3.76 14.48 1.17
N HIS A 123 -4.70 14.09 2.03
CA HIS A 123 -6.12 14.04 1.70
C HIS A 123 -6.97 14.48 2.89
N GLU A 124 -7.91 15.40 2.64
CA GLU A 124 -8.82 15.95 3.66
C GLU A 124 -8.14 16.49 4.93
N GLY A 125 -6.90 16.96 4.81
CA GLY A 125 -6.12 17.50 5.92
C GLY A 125 -5.20 16.49 6.62
N THR A 126 -5.33 15.20 6.34
CA THR A 126 -4.50 14.12 6.88
C THR A 126 -3.39 13.74 5.90
N GLU A 127 -2.16 13.56 6.40
CA GLU A 127 -1.07 12.97 5.62
C GLU A 127 -1.05 11.45 5.80
N TYR A 128 -0.89 10.74 4.69
CA TYR A 128 -0.74 9.29 4.62
C TYR A 128 0.60 8.95 3.99
N GLN A 129 1.22 7.87 4.45
CA GLN A 129 2.51 7.40 3.97
C GLN A 129 2.40 5.95 3.53
N LEU A 130 2.56 5.72 2.23
CA LEU A 130 2.66 4.37 1.66
C LEU A 130 4.14 3.99 1.60
N GLN A 131 4.57 3.13 2.51
CA GLN A 131 5.96 2.72 2.64
C GLN A 131 6.18 1.37 1.96
N ARG A 132 7.17 1.32 1.06
CA ARG A 132 7.56 0.11 0.32
C ARG A 132 8.46 -0.77 1.18
N ASN A 133 8.16 -2.07 1.23
CA ASN A 133 9.12 -3.06 1.73
C ASN A 133 10.20 -3.33 0.66
N PRO A 134 11.50 -3.14 0.94
CA PRO A 134 12.54 -3.30 -0.08
C PRO A 134 12.74 -4.75 -0.54
N LEU A 135 12.34 -5.74 0.27
CA LEU A 135 12.63 -7.16 0.05
C LEU A 135 11.45 -7.92 -0.59
N THR A 136 10.26 -7.33 -0.58
CA THR A 136 9.03 -7.99 -1.04
C THR A 136 8.18 -7.03 -1.84
N ARG A 137 7.25 -7.56 -2.66
CA ARG A 137 6.21 -6.77 -3.32
C ARG A 137 5.10 -6.42 -2.32
N SER A 138 5.45 -5.70 -1.25
CA SER A 138 4.53 -5.29 -0.19
C SER A 138 4.72 -3.84 0.21
N PHE A 139 3.63 -3.22 0.63
CA PHE A 139 3.54 -1.84 1.08
C PHE A 139 2.69 -1.77 2.33
N THR A 140 3.10 -0.93 3.27
CA THR A 140 2.34 -0.65 4.49
C THR A 140 1.89 0.81 4.44
N LEU A 141 0.62 1.03 4.74
CA LEU A 141 0.03 2.36 4.83
C LEU A 141 0.05 2.85 6.27
N PHE A 142 0.60 4.04 6.47
CA PHE A 142 0.60 4.73 7.76
C PHE A 142 -0.14 6.06 7.66
N GLU A 143 -0.74 6.47 8.77
CA GLU A 143 -1.21 7.84 9.00
C GLU A 143 -0.07 8.72 9.54
N GLU A 144 -0.23 10.05 9.49
CA GLU A 144 0.74 11.04 10.00
C GLU A 144 1.26 10.77 11.42
N ASN A 145 0.41 10.21 12.30
CA ASN A 145 0.77 9.86 13.68
C ASN A 145 1.59 8.55 13.81
N GLY A 146 1.94 7.91 12.68
CA GLY A 146 2.68 6.65 12.64
C GLY A 146 1.81 5.40 12.88
N ARG A 147 0.49 5.55 12.97
CA ARG A 147 -0.44 4.42 13.07
C ARG A 147 -0.53 3.69 11.74
N GLU A 148 -0.32 2.37 11.79
CA GLU A 148 -0.57 1.49 10.64
C GLU A 148 -2.07 1.40 10.36
N LEU A 149 -2.43 1.63 9.10
CA LEU A 149 -3.82 1.63 8.63
C LEU A 149 -4.15 0.41 7.76
N GLY A 150 -3.15 -0.24 7.17
CA GLY A 150 -3.37 -1.33 6.24
C GLY A 150 -2.16 -1.65 5.38
N SER A 151 -2.35 -2.54 4.41
CA SER A 151 -1.28 -3.02 3.54
C SER A 151 -1.75 -3.35 2.13
N ILE A 152 -0.82 -3.33 1.19
CA ILE A 152 -0.99 -3.76 -0.19
C ILE A 152 0.16 -4.68 -0.52
N GLN A 153 -0.12 -5.93 -0.89
CA GLN A 153 0.95 -6.92 -1.10
C GLN A 153 0.57 -7.96 -2.13
N ALA A 154 1.58 -8.48 -2.84
CA ALA A 154 1.39 -9.67 -3.66
C ALA A 154 0.92 -10.85 -2.79
N GLU A 155 -0.02 -11.66 -3.27
CA GLU A 155 -0.55 -12.81 -2.50
C GLU A 155 0.54 -13.83 -2.16
N SER A 156 1.55 -13.94 -3.01
CA SER A 156 2.77 -14.70 -2.75
C SER A 156 3.92 -14.19 -3.61
N PHE A 157 5.13 -14.66 -3.35
CA PHE A 157 6.31 -14.31 -4.14
C PHE A 157 6.14 -14.60 -5.64
N PHE A 158 5.43 -15.68 -5.99
CA PHE A 158 5.21 -16.13 -7.37
C PHE A 158 3.87 -15.68 -7.96
N SER A 159 3.03 -14.99 -7.19
CA SER A 159 1.73 -14.53 -7.65
C SER A 159 1.84 -13.13 -8.24
N ASP A 160 1.21 -12.92 -9.39
CA ASP A 160 1.01 -11.58 -9.93
C ASP A 160 -0.25 -10.91 -9.35
N ASN A 161 -1.00 -11.62 -8.52
CA ASN A 161 -2.14 -11.05 -7.80
C ASN A 161 -1.68 -10.27 -6.57
N TYR A 162 -2.38 -9.18 -6.28
CA TYR A 162 -2.22 -8.42 -5.05
C TYR A 162 -3.49 -8.47 -4.20
N LEU A 163 -3.28 -8.59 -2.89
CA LEU A 163 -4.27 -8.35 -1.87
C LEU A 163 -4.11 -6.93 -1.33
N ILE A 164 -5.21 -6.19 -1.32
CA ILE A 164 -5.28 -4.82 -0.83
C ILE A 164 -6.15 -4.82 0.42
N GLN A 165 -5.61 -4.36 1.54
CA GLN A 165 -6.30 -4.26 2.82
C GLN A 165 -6.18 -2.83 3.34
N LEU A 166 -7.19 -2.01 3.12
CA LEU A 166 -7.20 -0.59 3.48
C LEU A 166 -8.42 -0.28 4.36
N PRO A 167 -8.43 0.83 5.12
CA PRO A 167 -9.58 1.20 5.94
C PRO A 167 -10.87 1.26 5.11
N LYS A 168 -11.95 0.68 5.63
CA LYS A 168 -13.25 0.58 4.95
C LYS A 168 -13.90 1.94 4.74
N GLU A 169 -13.56 2.90 5.59
CA GLU A 169 -14.06 4.27 5.57
C GLU A 169 -13.44 5.09 4.43
N PHE A 170 -12.34 4.63 3.82
CA PHE A 170 -11.71 5.36 2.74
C PHE A 170 -12.64 5.47 1.51
N PRO A 171 -12.65 6.62 0.82
CA PRO A 171 -13.32 6.71 -0.46
C PRO A 171 -12.64 5.78 -1.45
N PHE A 172 -13.42 5.19 -2.36
CA PHE A 172 -12.89 4.25 -3.35
C PHE A 172 -11.78 4.85 -4.22
N SER A 173 -11.89 6.13 -4.59
CA SER A 173 -10.87 6.86 -5.35
C SER A 173 -9.51 6.87 -4.64
N LEU A 174 -9.49 6.98 -3.30
CA LEU A 174 -8.27 6.95 -2.51
C LEU A 174 -7.68 5.52 -2.44
N MET A 175 -8.52 4.52 -2.20
CA MET A 175 -8.09 3.12 -2.24
C MET A 175 -7.52 2.74 -3.61
N LEU A 176 -8.21 3.15 -4.68
CA LEU A 176 -7.78 2.96 -6.06
C LEU A 176 -6.42 3.62 -6.29
N PHE A 177 -6.24 4.86 -5.84
CA PHE A 177 -4.98 5.56 -6.05
C PHE A 177 -3.81 4.88 -5.34
N PHE A 178 -3.94 4.51 -4.07
CA PHE A 178 -2.90 3.74 -3.37
C PHE A 178 -2.60 2.40 -4.04
N SER A 179 -3.64 1.71 -4.52
CA SER A 179 -3.49 0.44 -5.24
C SER A 179 -2.67 0.60 -6.52
N VAL A 180 -2.93 1.65 -7.30
CA VAL A 180 -2.18 1.90 -8.54
C VAL A 180 -0.76 2.38 -8.24
N LEU A 181 -0.53 3.17 -7.20
CA LEU A 181 0.81 3.56 -6.77
C LEU A 181 1.67 2.34 -6.43
N ALA A 182 1.14 1.43 -5.60
CA ALA A 182 1.82 0.19 -5.25
C ALA A 182 2.08 -0.70 -6.47
N LEU A 183 1.11 -0.81 -7.38
CA LEU A 183 1.24 -1.58 -8.60
C LEU A 183 2.31 -1.01 -9.55
N CYS A 184 2.25 0.30 -9.83
CA CYS A 184 3.23 0.99 -10.68
C CYS A 184 4.66 0.82 -10.15
N ASP A 185 4.83 0.94 -8.83
CA ASP A 185 6.12 0.79 -8.17
C ASP A 185 6.64 -0.65 -8.16
N SER A 186 5.74 -1.64 -8.08
CA SER A 186 6.12 -3.06 -8.06
C SER A 186 6.44 -3.58 -9.46
N GLU A 187 5.61 -3.23 -10.44
CA GLU A 187 5.70 -3.70 -11.81
C GLU A 187 6.49 -2.69 -12.66
N ARG A 188 7.71 -2.31 -12.22
CA ARG A 188 8.51 -1.31 -12.93
C ARG A 188 8.92 -1.84 -14.32
N PRO A 189 8.88 -1.00 -15.38
CA PRO A 189 9.40 -1.40 -16.68
C PRO A 189 10.88 -1.76 -16.55
N MET A 190 11.26 -2.95 -17.02
CA MET A 190 12.66 -3.37 -17.01
C MET A 190 13.50 -2.37 -17.81
N MET A 191 14.55 -1.81 -17.21
CA MET A 191 15.58 -1.13 -17.99
C MET A 191 16.26 -2.18 -18.87
N PRO A 192 16.35 -1.98 -20.19
CA PRO A 192 17.13 -2.87 -21.03
C PRO A 192 18.58 -2.86 -20.52
N VAL A 193 19.10 -4.02 -20.14
CA VAL A 193 20.45 -4.20 -19.55
C VAL A 193 21.58 -3.93 -20.58
N TYR A 194 21.25 -3.43 -21.76
CA TYR A 194 22.21 -3.01 -22.78
C TYR A 194 22.83 -1.63 -22.47
N ASN A 195 23.57 -1.53 -21.36
CA ASN A 195 24.73 -0.63 -21.17
C ASN A 195 25.25 -0.65 -19.72
N SER A 196 25.48 -1.84 -19.15
CA SER A 196 26.17 -1.99 -17.85
C SER A 196 27.68 -1.70 -17.91
N TYR A 197 28.20 -1.10 -18.99
CA TYR A 197 29.60 -0.64 -19.07
C TYR A 197 29.92 0.55 -18.14
N TRP A 198 28.92 1.16 -17.49
CA TRP A 198 29.12 2.31 -16.59
C TRP A 198 29.08 1.97 -15.09
N TYR A 199 28.86 0.72 -14.69
CA TYR A 199 28.78 0.32 -13.27
C TYR A 199 30.03 -0.39 -12.72
N TYR A 200 31.07 -0.57 -13.54
CA TYR A 200 32.40 -1.05 -13.11
C TYR A 200 33.52 -0.16 -13.69
N GLY A 201 33.52 1.11 -13.29
CA GLY A 201 34.62 2.06 -13.52
C GLY A 201 35.12 2.60 -12.19
#